data_AF-A0A660SZS5-F1
#
_entry.id   AF-A0A660SZS5-F1
#
_cell.length_a   1.000
_cell.length_b   1.000
_cell.length_c   1.000
_cell.angle_alpha   90.00
_cell.angle_beta   90.00
_cell.angle_gamma   90.00
#
_symmetry.space_group_name_H-M   'P 1'
#
loop_
_entity.id
_entity.type
_entity.pdbx_description
1 polymer ?
#
loop_
_entity_poly.entity_id
_entity_poly.type
_entity_poly.pdbx_seq_one_letter_code
_entity_poly.pdbx_strand_id
1 'polypeptide(L)' 'LTVKEGTVYPDSIADIISVPGKVLGTDKKYGILVNTGKGVYCIRDIQPECRKSMSWKAFLNGHPEIIGSVLGGEL' A
#
# COMPACT_ATOMS: atom_id res chain seq x y z
N LEU A 1 1.29 5.67 11.00
CA LEU A 1 1.26 6.38 9.68
C LEU A 1 -0.18 6.51 9.18
N THR A 2 -0.47 7.43 8.26
CA THR A 2 -1.83 7.62 7.73
C THR A 2 -1.84 7.65 6.20
N VAL A 3 -2.79 6.94 5.58
CA VAL A 3 -3.05 7.05 4.14
C VAL A 3 -3.86 8.31 3.87
N LYS A 4 -3.40 9.14 2.92
CA LYS A 4 -4.08 10.38 2.53
C LYS A 4 -4.85 10.22 1.23
N GLU A 5 -4.30 9.46 0.30
CA GLU A 5 -4.94 9.17 -0.98
C GLU A 5 -4.64 7.73 -1.40
N GLY A 6 -5.65 7.09 -1.97
CA GLY A 6 -5.49 5.83 -2.68
C GLY A 6 -6.71 5.49 -3.54
N THR A 7 -6.54 4.48 -4.39
CA THR A 7 -7.54 4.06 -5.37
C THR A 7 -7.59 2.54 -5.48
N VAL A 8 -8.69 2.00 -6.02
CA VAL A 8 -8.79 0.58 -6.35
C VAL A 8 -7.89 0.30 -7.55
N TYR A 9 -7.10 -0.77 -7.49
CA TYR A 9 -6.30 -1.21 -8.63
C TYR A 9 -7.24 -1.71 -9.74
N PRO A 10 -7.14 -1.17 -10.97
CA PRO A 10 -8.14 -1.43 -12.01
C PRO A 10 -7.96 -2.76 -12.71
N ASP A 11 -6.75 -3.33 -12.74
CA ASP A 11 -6.57 -4.66 -13.31
C ASP A 11 -7.14 -5.66 -12.32
N SER A 12 -8.07 -6.47 -12.80
CA SER A 12 -8.66 -7.56 -12.01
C SER A 12 -7.58 -8.58 -11.70
N ILE A 13 -6.90 -8.40 -10.57
CA ILE A 13 -6.16 -9.46 -9.95
C ILE A 13 -7.23 -10.26 -9.20
N ALA A 14 -7.69 -11.35 -9.83
CA ALA A 14 -8.67 -12.28 -9.29
C ALA A 14 -8.44 -12.50 -7.80
N ASP A 15 -9.51 -12.55 -6.99
CA ASP A 15 -9.51 -12.63 -5.52
C ASP A 15 -8.19 -13.22 -5.01
N ILE A 16 -7.22 -12.34 -4.74
CA ILE A 16 -5.91 -12.80 -4.32
C ILE A 16 -6.15 -13.35 -2.92
N ILE A 17 -6.15 -14.67 -2.81
CA ILE A 17 -6.17 -15.36 -1.51
C ILE A 17 -4.81 -15.10 -0.87
N SER A 18 -4.71 -13.94 -0.25
CA SER A 18 -3.57 -13.46 0.52
C SER A 18 -4.11 -12.77 1.76
N VAL A 19 -3.24 -12.54 2.73
CA VAL A 19 -3.62 -11.90 3.99
C VAL A 19 -4.04 -10.45 3.72
N PRO A 20 -5.24 -9.99 4.14
CA PRO A 20 -5.61 -8.58 4.05
C PRO A 20 -4.56 -7.71 4.76
N GLY A 21 -4.22 -6.58 4.16
CA GLY A 21 -3.14 -5.71 4.63
C GLY A 21 -1.75 -6.11 4.14
N LYS A 22 -1.57 -7.26 3.47
CA LYS A 22 -0.30 -7.64 2.84
C LYS A 22 0.08 -6.64 1.74
N VAL A 23 1.27 -6.09 1.83
CA VAL A 23 1.85 -5.24 0.78
C VAL A 23 2.47 -6.14 -0.29
N LEU A 24 1.90 -6.09 -1.49
CA LEU A 24 2.27 -6.97 -2.61
C LEU A 24 3.48 -6.45 -3.39
N GLY A 25 3.71 -5.14 -3.35
CA GLY A 25 4.74 -4.47 -4.13
C GLY A 25 4.29 -3.07 -4.54
N THR A 26 4.72 -2.63 -5.72
CA THR A 26 4.37 -1.31 -6.25
C THR A 26 4.07 -1.36 -7.74
N ASP A 27 3.16 -0.49 -8.16
CA ASP A 27 2.97 -0.14 -9.56
C ASP A 27 3.42 1.31 -9.82
N LYS A 28 4.09 1.55 -10.95
CA LYS A 28 4.67 2.86 -11.28
C LYS A 28 3.62 3.97 -11.45
N LYS A 29 2.41 3.62 -11.86
CA LYS A 29 1.28 4.54 -12.12
C LYS A 29 0.34 4.65 -10.91
N TYR A 30 0.12 3.56 -10.19
CA TYR A 30 -0.91 3.47 -9.15
C TYR A 30 -0.35 3.57 -7.71
N GLY A 31 0.90 3.20 -7.45
CA GLY A 31 1.54 3.35 -6.13
C GLY A 31 1.76 2.03 -5.40
N ILE A 32 1.67 2.04 -4.06
CA ILE A 32 1.91 0.85 -3.22
C ILE A 32 0.66 -0.03 -3.24
N LEU A 33 0.84 -1.31 -3.58
CA LEU A 33 -0.25 -2.28 -3.74
C LEU A 33 -0.48 -3.03 -2.42
N VAL A 34 -1.70 -2.93 -1.88
CA VAL A 34 -2.10 -3.57 -0.63
C VAL A 34 -3.28 -4.48 -0.89
N ASN A 35 -3.15 -5.76 -0.53
CA ASN A 35 -4.24 -6.70 -0.62
C ASN A 35 -5.36 -6.34 0.38
N THR A 36 -6.62 -6.41 -0.06
CA THR A 36 -7.79 -6.18 0.81
C THR A 36 -8.58 -7.46 1.07
N GLY A 37 -8.17 -8.60 0.50
CA GLY A 37 -8.92 -9.87 0.51
C GLY A 37 -10.02 -9.94 -0.57
N LYS A 38 -10.40 -8.80 -1.17
CA LYS A 38 -11.29 -8.69 -2.33
C LYS A 38 -10.72 -7.64 -3.28
N GLY A 39 -9.60 -7.99 -3.91
CA GLY A 39 -8.84 -7.10 -4.79
C GLY A 39 -7.71 -6.35 -4.08
N VAL A 40 -7.26 -5.26 -4.72
CA VAL A 40 -6.05 -4.53 -4.34
C VAL A 40 -6.34 -3.04 -4.22
N TYR A 41 -5.90 -2.46 -3.11
CA TYR A 41 -5.92 -1.02 -2.87
C TYR A 41 -4.53 -0.42 -3.12
N CYS A 42 -4.50 0.72 -3.82
CA CYS A 42 -3.29 1.41 -4.22
C CYS A 42 -3.11 2.67 -3.39
N ILE A 43 -2.05 2.75 -2.61
CA ILE A 43 -1.73 3.94 -1.81
C ILE A 43 -0.85 4.88 -2.64
N ARG A 44 -1.27 6.14 -2.79
CA ARG A 44 -0.58 7.17 -3.58
C ARG A 44 0.13 8.21 -2.69
N ASP A 45 -0.53 8.63 -1.62
CA ASP A 45 0.01 9.62 -0.68
C ASP A 45 -0.12 9.13 0.75
N ILE A 46 0.98 9.31 1.49
CA ILE A 46 1.18 8.80 2.84
C ILE A 46 1.67 9.94 3.72
N GLN A 47 1.12 10.04 4.92
CA GLN A 47 1.65 10.87 5.98
C GLN A 47 2.30 9.98 7.05
N PRO A 48 3.64 9.92 7.13
CA PRO A 48 4.33 9.33 8.26
C PRO A 48 4.01 10.09 9.56
N GLU A 49 4.13 9.41 10.69
CA GLU A 49 3.87 10.02 12.00
C GLU A 49 4.74 11.25 12.23
N CYS A 50 4.10 12.31 12.71
CA CYS A 50 4.74 13.60 12.98
C CYS A 50 5.45 14.25 11.77
N ARG A 51 5.19 13.81 10.53
CA ARG A 51 5.76 14.38 9.30
C ARG A 51 4.68 14.90 8.36
N LYS A 52 5.09 15.68 7.36
CA LYS A 52 4.21 16.11 6.26
C LYS A 52 3.86 14.92 5.36
N SER A 53 2.72 15.03 4.68
CA SER A 53 2.34 14.08 3.63
C SER A 53 3.39 14.05 2.52
N MET A 54 3.57 12.89 1.91
CA MET A 54 4.51 12.67 0.83
C MET A 54 4.01 11.59 -0.13
N SER A 55 4.56 11.62 -1.34
CA SER A 55 4.27 10.60 -2.34
C SER A 55 4.76 9.22 -1.89
N TRP A 56 4.08 8.18 -2.38
CA TRP A 56 4.47 6.79 -2.15
C TRP A 56 5.93 6.50 -2.53
N LYS A 57 6.50 7.16 -3.55
CA LYS A 57 7.90 6.99 -3.96
C LYS A 57 8.85 7.50 -2.88
N ALA A 58 8.58 8.71 -2.38
CA ALA A 58 9.39 9.30 -1.32
C ALA A 58 9.31 8.47 -0.03
N PHE A 59 8.12 7.97 0.28
CA PHE A 59 7.91 7.06 1.40
C PHE A 59 8.71 5.76 1.23
N LEU A 60 8.58 5.08 0.08
CA LEU A 60 9.25 3.80 -0.18
C LEU A 60 10.78 3.92 -0.15
N ASN A 61 11.34 5.03 -0.61
CA ASN A 61 12.78 5.27 -0.54
C ASN A 61 13.31 5.29 0.91
N GLY A 62 12.49 5.73 1.87
CA GLY A 62 12.83 5.71 3.29
C GLY A 62 12.42 4.45 4.03
N HIS A 63 11.52 3.64 3.44
CA HIS A 63 10.89 2.48 4.06
C HIS A 63 10.72 1.30 3.07
N PRO A 64 11.81 0.81 2.43
CA PRO A 64 11.71 -0.28 1.46
C PRO A 64 11.22 -1.60 2.08
N GLU A 65 11.42 -1.78 3.39
CA GLU A 65 10.99 -2.94 4.18
C GLU A 65 9.47 -3.15 4.22
N ILE A 66 8.69 -2.13 3.83
CA ILE A 66 7.23 -2.25 3.82
C ILE A 66 6.74 -3.26 2.77
N ILE A 67 7.50 -3.50 1.70
CA ILE A 67 7.12 -4.49 0.69
C ILE A 67 7.19 -5.89 1.29
N GLY A 68 6.08 -6.62 1.20
CA GLY A 68 5.93 -7.93 1.82
C GLY A 68 5.55 -7.88 3.30
N SER A 69 5.46 -6.71 3.93
CA SER A 69 4.91 -6.57 5.29
C SER A 69 3.39 -6.71 5.30
N VAL A 70 2.79 -6.85 6.49
CA VAL A 70 1.34 -6.79 6.71
C VAL A 70 1.03 -5.52 7.50
N LEU A 71 0.18 -4.66 6.95
CA LEU A 71 -0.26 -3.43 7.60
C LEU A 71 -1.40 -3.74 8.58
N GLY A 72 -1.42 -3.06 9.73
CA GLY A 72 -2.48 -3.20 10.74
C GLY A 72 -2.12 -4.09 11.94
N GLY A 73 -0.92 -4.70 11.94
CA GLY A 73 -0.48 -5.62 12.99
C GLY A 73 -0.95 -7.06 12.76
N GLU A 74 -0.34 -8.03 13.46
CA GLU A 74 -0.86 -9.40 13.51
C GLU A 74 -2.15 -9.43 14.36
N LEU A 75 -3.16 -10.16 13.89
CA LEU A 75 -4.39 -10.45 14.62
C LEU A 75 -4.12 -11.47 15.74
#